data_AF-A0A536H2G2-F1
#
_entry.id   AF-A0A536H2G2-F1
#
_cell.length_a   1.000
_cell.length_b   1.000
_cell.length_c   1.000
_cell.angle_alpha   90.00
_cell.angle_beta   90.00
_cell.angle_gamma   90.00
#
_symmetry.space_group_name_H-M   'P 1'
#
loop_
_entity.id
_entity.type
_entity.pdbx_description
1 polymer ?
#
loop_
_entity_poly.entity_id
_entity_poly.type
_entity_poly.pdbx_seq_one_letter_code
_entity_poly.pdbx_strand_id
1 'polypeptide(L)'
;AIASAFSPNVFWLIAFRFILGLGIGGDYPLSATLMSEYANRRDRGKMVTMVFSMQALGLIFGPLVALLLLGSGINHDLVWRIMLALGAVPALATFYLRRQIDETPRYALTMRGDHDGASRTINAVTGKAQRNTRKTAQTSVKNTSQKPARRRKSWLSLLLKPPYIRWLMGTAGCWFLLDIAYYGTTISSPLVLKALNSH
;
A
#
# COMPACT_ATOMS: atom_id res chain seq x y z
N ALA A 1 15.30 -6.26 -4.31
CA ALA A 1 15.24 -6.24 -5.79
C ALA A 1 16.64 -6.38 -6.39
N ILE A 2 17.50 -5.35 -6.28
CA ILE A 2 18.89 -5.41 -6.81
C ILE A 2 19.70 -6.54 -6.17
N ALA A 3 19.67 -6.69 -4.84
CA ALA A 3 20.34 -7.80 -4.16
C ALA A 3 19.82 -9.18 -4.59
N SER A 4 18.53 -9.29 -4.95
CA SER A 4 17.93 -10.51 -5.49
C SER A 4 18.41 -10.81 -6.91
N ALA A 5 18.78 -9.80 -7.70
CA ALA A 5 19.33 -9.98 -9.04
C ALA A 5 20.78 -10.49 -9.01
N PHE A 6 21.54 -10.19 -7.96
CA PHE A 6 22.91 -10.69 -7.77
C PHE A 6 22.99 -11.96 -6.92
N SER A 7 21.86 -12.60 -6.58
CA SER A 7 21.91 -13.78 -5.72
C SER A 7 22.66 -14.93 -6.41
N PRO A 8 23.67 -15.54 -5.75
CA PRO A 8 24.43 -16.64 -6.32
C PRO A 8 23.80 -18.02 -6.07
N ASN A 9 22.89 -18.13 -5.09
CA ASN A 9 22.25 -19.39 -4.72
C ASN A 9 20.77 -19.17 -4.32
N VAL A 10 19.93 -20.21 -4.45
CA VAL A 10 18.49 -20.16 -4.20
C VAL A 10 18.16 -19.76 -2.76
N PHE A 11 18.94 -20.22 -1.78
CA PHE A 11 18.76 -19.83 -0.38
C PHE A 11 18.90 -18.32 -0.15
N TRP A 12 19.86 -17.68 -0.82
CA TRP A 12 20.02 -16.23 -0.78
C TRP A 12 18.88 -15.50 -1.49
N LEU A 13 18.42 -16.05 -2.62
CA LEU A 13 17.25 -15.52 -3.31
C LEU A 13 16.02 -15.53 -2.41
N ILE A 14 15.78 -16.63 -1.68
CA ILE A 14 14.68 -16.76 -0.72
C ILE A 14 14.84 -15.74 0.41
N ALA A 15 16.04 -15.60 1.00
CA ALA A 15 16.28 -14.63 2.05
C ALA A 15 16.00 -13.18 1.58
N PHE A 16 16.46 -12.80 0.39
CA PHE A 16 16.19 -11.47 -0.16
C PHE A 16 14.72 -11.27 -0.55
N ARG A 17 14.04 -12.33 -1.02
CA ARG A 17 12.59 -12.32 -1.28
C ARG A 17 11.80 -12.17 0.01
N PHE A 18 12.24 -12.79 1.10
CA PHE A 18 11.63 -12.65 2.42
C PHE A 18 11.73 -11.21 2.92
N ILE A 19 12.92 -10.60 2.84
CA ILE A 19 13.11 -9.19 3.20
C ILE A 19 12.26 -8.26 2.33
N LEU A 20 12.21 -8.52 1.01
CA LEU A 20 11.34 -7.78 0.10
C LEU A 20 9.86 -7.92 0.48
N GLY A 21 9.44 -9.14 0.84
CA GLY A 21 8.08 -9.45 1.28
C GLY A 21 7.69 -8.68 2.55
N LEU A 22 8.61 -8.57 3.52
CA LEU A 22 8.40 -7.73 4.71
C LEU A 22 8.18 -6.26 4.35
N GLY A 23 8.96 -5.72 3.40
CA GLY A 23 8.79 -4.35 2.92
C GLY A 23 7.43 -4.12 2.27
N ILE A 24 7.01 -5.01 1.37
CA ILE A 24 5.70 -4.96 0.71
C ILE A 24 4.57 -5.11 1.73
N GLY A 25 4.70 -6.05 2.67
CA GLY A 25 3.69 -6.32 3.70
C GLY A 25 3.49 -5.17 4.68
N GLY A 26 4.54 -4.38 4.97
CA GLY A 26 4.42 -3.15 5.77
C GLY A 26 3.81 -1.99 4.98
N ASP A 27 4.11 -1.91 3.69
CA ASP A 27 3.64 -0.81 2.85
C ASP A 27 2.17 -0.94 2.43
N TYR A 28 1.68 -2.17 2.29
CA TYR A 28 0.30 -2.47 1.90
C TYR A 28 -0.76 -1.86 2.84
N PRO A 29 -0.73 -2.10 4.17
CA PRO A 29 -1.69 -1.49 5.10
C PRO A 29 -1.46 0.01 5.27
N LEU A 30 -0.21 0.48 5.21
CA LEU A 30 0.12 1.91 5.32
C LEU A 30 -0.49 2.71 4.15
N SER A 31 -0.41 2.16 2.93
CA SER A 31 -0.99 2.79 1.74
C SER A 31 -2.52 2.85 1.83
N ALA A 32 -3.15 1.78 2.33
CA ALA A 32 -4.59 1.72 2.51
C ALA A 32 -5.09 2.77 3.53
N THR A 33 -4.40 2.93 4.65
CA THR A 33 -4.76 3.94 5.66
C THR A 33 -4.55 5.35 5.14
N LEU A 34 -3.39 5.63 4.54
CA LEU A 34 -3.07 6.94 3.95
C LEU A 34 -4.14 7.35 2.92
N MET A 35 -4.51 6.44 2.02
CA MET A 35 -5.53 6.70 1.02
C MET A 35 -6.88 7.01 1.66
N SER A 36 -7.27 6.27 2.70
CA SER A 36 -8.53 6.49 3.41
C SER A 36 -8.58 7.83 4.17
N GLU A 37 -7.42 8.37 4.56
CA GLU A 37 -7.28 9.65 5.24
C GLU A 37 -7.33 10.85 4.28
N TYR A 38 -6.69 10.75 3.11
CA TYR A 38 -6.77 11.78 2.07
C TYR A 38 -8.11 11.77 1.30
N ALA A 39 -8.78 10.62 1.23
CA ALA A 39 -9.98 10.50 0.41
C ALA A 39 -11.21 11.16 1.06
N ASN A 40 -11.87 12.01 0.28
CA ASN A 40 -13.14 12.64 0.64
C ASN A 40 -14.25 11.59 0.72
N ARG A 41 -15.21 11.72 1.66
CA ARG A 41 -16.21 10.65 1.98
C ARG A 41 -16.94 10.06 0.76
N ARG A 42 -17.14 10.85 -0.31
CA ARG A 42 -17.90 10.45 -1.51
C ARG A 42 -17.09 9.66 -2.53
N ASP A 43 -15.76 9.86 -2.60
CA ASP A 43 -14.90 9.25 -3.63
C ASP A 43 -13.91 8.22 -3.08
N ARG A 44 -14.03 7.84 -1.80
CA ARG A 44 -13.17 6.84 -1.15
C ARG A 44 -13.13 5.51 -1.89
N GLY A 45 -14.29 5.00 -2.31
CA GLY A 45 -14.36 3.75 -3.05
C GLY A 45 -13.60 3.80 -4.37
N LYS A 46 -13.79 4.88 -5.16
CA LYS A 46 -13.09 5.07 -6.44
C LYS A 46 -11.57 5.16 -6.26
N MET A 47 -11.13 5.89 -5.25
CA MET A 47 -9.71 6.03 -4.90
C MET A 47 -9.09 4.68 -4.53
N VAL A 48 -9.75 3.87 -3.70
CA VAL A 48 -9.27 2.53 -3.35
C VAL A 48 -9.24 1.62 -4.56
N THR A 49 -10.30 1.58 -5.39
CA THR A 49 -10.34 0.74 -6.59
C THR A 49 -9.26 1.11 -7.59
N MET A 50 -8.97 2.41 -7.79
CA MET A 50 -7.90 2.86 -8.68
C MET A 50 -6.52 2.33 -8.25
N VAL A 51 -6.26 2.26 -6.94
CA VAL A 51 -5.02 1.66 -6.41
C VAL A 51 -4.99 0.15 -6.69
N PHE A 52 -6.09 -0.56 -6.46
CA PHE A 52 -6.17 -2.00 -6.80
C PHE A 52 -6.01 -2.24 -8.31
N SER A 53 -6.49 -1.34 -9.18
CA SER A 53 -6.31 -1.45 -10.63
C SER A 53 -4.84 -1.34 -11.06
N MET A 54 -3.96 -0.70 -10.26
CA MET A 54 -2.52 -0.69 -10.55
C MET A 54 -1.89 -2.09 -10.47
N GLN A 55 -2.48 -3.00 -9.69
CA GLN A 55 -2.05 -4.40 -9.68
C GLN A 55 -2.19 -5.04 -11.06
N ALA A 56 -3.32 -4.79 -11.75
CA ALA A 56 -3.55 -5.31 -13.10
C ALA A 56 -2.50 -4.80 -14.11
N LEU A 57 -2.10 -3.54 -14.00
CA LEU A 57 -1.01 -2.99 -14.82
C LEU A 57 0.31 -3.72 -14.56
N GLY A 58 0.62 -4.05 -13.30
CA GLY A 58 1.78 -4.85 -12.94
C GLY A 58 1.76 -6.25 -13.56
N LEU A 59 0.59 -6.91 -13.57
CA LEU A 59 0.39 -8.22 -14.19
C LEU A 59 0.56 -8.20 -15.71
N ILE A 60 0.30 -7.07 -16.37
CA ILE A 60 0.50 -6.92 -17.82
C ILE A 60 1.96 -6.55 -18.14
N PHE A 61 2.50 -5.60 -17.39
CA PHE A 61 3.84 -5.06 -17.63
C PHE A 61 4.94 -6.10 -17.38
N GLY A 62 4.80 -6.93 -16.34
CA GLY A 62 5.78 -7.97 -16.01
C GLY A 62 6.04 -8.96 -17.17
N PRO A 63 5.02 -9.66 -17.69
CA PRO A 63 5.14 -10.53 -18.85
C PRO A 63 5.56 -9.80 -20.12
N LEU A 64 5.11 -8.57 -20.34
CA LEU A 64 5.51 -7.77 -21.51
C LEU A 64 7.04 -7.57 -21.53
N VAL A 65 7.62 -7.14 -20.40
CA VAL A 65 9.07 -6.99 -20.26
C VAL A 65 9.77 -8.33 -20.41
N ALA A 66 9.21 -9.41 -19.87
CA ALA A 66 9.77 -10.76 -20.01
C ALA A 66 9.88 -11.16 -21.49
N LEU A 67 8.82 -10.94 -22.27
CA LEU A 67 8.76 -11.26 -23.69
C LEU A 67 9.77 -10.44 -24.50
N LEU A 68 9.90 -9.14 -24.21
CA LEU A 68 10.88 -8.28 -24.88
C LEU A 68 12.32 -8.73 -24.60
N LEU A 69 12.64 -9.08 -23.35
CA LEU A 69 13.97 -9.55 -22.98
C LEU A 69 14.29 -10.91 -23.59
N LEU A 70 13.34 -11.86 -23.59
CA LEU A 70 13.51 -13.16 -24.23
C LEU A 70 13.64 -13.03 -25.76
N GLY A 71 12.86 -12.16 -26.39
CA GLY A 71 12.94 -11.90 -27.83
C GLY A 71 14.23 -11.22 -28.29
N SER A 72 14.94 -10.53 -27.38
CA SER A 72 16.22 -9.87 -27.67
C SER A 72 17.44 -10.81 -27.72
N GLY A 73 17.26 -12.11 -27.44
CA GLY A 73 18.33 -13.11 -27.50
C GLY A 73 19.32 -13.06 -26.33
N ILE A 74 19.00 -12.36 -25.25
CA ILE A 74 19.82 -12.30 -24.04
C ILE A 74 19.84 -13.68 -23.36
N ASN A 75 20.97 -14.04 -22.78
CA ASN A 75 21.16 -15.29 -22.07
C ASN A 75 20.14 -15.45 -20.92
N HIS A 76 19.53 -16.62 -20.77
CA HIS A 76 18.42 -16.86 -19.83
C HIS A 76 18.78 -16.51 -18.38
N ASP A 77 20.04 -16.72 -17.97
CA ASP A 77 20.50 -16.36 -16.62
C ASP A 77 20.50 -14.83 -16.39
N LEU A 78 20.73 -14.04 -17.43
CA LEU A 78 20.69 -12.58 -17.32
C LEU A 78 19.25 -12.06 -17.36
N VAL A 79 18.36 -12.70 -18.12
CA VAL A 79 16.95 -12.27 -18.27
C VAL A 79 16.25 -12.19 -16.91
N TRP A 80 16.29 -13.25 -16.10
CA TRP A 80 15.59 -13.25 -14.81
C TRP A 80 16.20 -12.24 -13.83
N ARG A 81 17.53 -12.03 -13.87
CA ARG A 81 18.24 -11.03 -13.05
C ARG A 81 17.83 -9.61 -13.44
N ILE A 82 17.80 -9.32 -14.73
CA ILE A 82 17.39 -8.01 -15.26
C ILE A 82 15.92 -7.74 -14.92
N MET A 83 15.03 -8.73 -15.07
CA MET A 83 13.63 -8.61 -14.67
C MET A 83 13.47 -8.27 -13.18
N LEU A 84 14.22 -8.93 -12.31
CA LEU A 84 14.22 -8.64 -10.87
C LEU A 84 14.82 -7.27 -10.52
N ALA A 85 15.85 -6.86 -11.26
CA ALA A 85 16.48 -5.54 -11.11
C ALA A 85 15.57 -4.41 -11.59
N LEU A 86 14.86 -4.60 -12.71
CA LEU A 86 13.93 -3.62 -13.26
C LEU A 86 12.79 -3.32 -12.27
N GLY A 87 12.36 -4.31 -11.48
CA GLY A 87 11.40 -4.10 -10.39
C GLY A 87 11.88 -3.13 -9.30
N ALA A 88 13.16 -2.79 -9.23
CA ALA A 88 13.68 -1.75 -8.35
C ALA A 88 13.31 -0.33 -8.82
N VAL A 89 13.09 -0.12 -10.13
CA VAL A 89 12.78 1.19 -10.72
C VAL A 89 11.49 1.80 -10.14
N PRO A 90 10.33 1.12 -10.19
CA PRO A 90 9.11 1.66 -9.58
C PRO A 90 9.24 1.80 -8.05
N ALA A 91 10.00 0.93 -7.37
CA ALA A 91 10.24 1.04 -5.93
C ALA A 91 11.06 2.28 -5.54
N LEU A 92 12.07 2.63 -6.35
CA LEU A 92 12.84 3.87 -6.17
C LEU A 92 11.99 5.10 -6.50
N ALA A 93 11.17 5.02 -7.55
CA ALA A 93 10.24 6.09 -7.90
C ALA A 93 9.23 6.34 -6.77
N THR A 94 8.62 5.31 -6.19
CA THR A 94 7.70 5.47 -5.06
C THR A 94 8.41 6.01 -3.82
N PHE A 95 9.63 5.56 -3.53
CA PHE A 95 10.42 6.11 -2.43
C PHE A 95 10.71 7.60 -2.60
N TYR A 96 11.08 8.02 -3.82
CA TYR A 96 11.31 9.43 -4.14
C TYR A 96 10.02 10.25 -4.04
N LEU A 97 8.93 9.78 -4.66
CA LEU A 97 7.64 10.46 -4.63
C LEU A 97 7.07 10.55 -3.21
N ARG A 98 7.29 9.54 -2.36
CA ARG A 98 6.86 9.57 -0.95
C ARG A 98 7.58 10.61 -0.11
N ARG A 99 8.82 10.95 -0.45
CA ARG A 99 9.52 12.07 0.21
C ARG A 99 8.90 13.43 -0.10
N GLN A 100 8.09 13.53 -1.14
CA GLN A 100 7.42 14.77 -1.55
C GLN A 100 5.99 14.90 -0.98
N ILE A 101 5.47 13.87 -0.31
CA ILE A 101 4.13 13.90 0.28
C ILE A 101 4.23 14.48 1.70
N ASP A 102 3.67 15.67 1.89
CA ASP A 102 3.49 16.27 3.23
C ASP A 102 2.57 15.39 4.10
N GLU A 103 2.81 15.31 5.41
CA GLU A 103 2.03 14.47 6.33
C GLU A 103 0.52 14.74 6.30
N THR A 104 -0.30 13.72 6.59
CA THR A 104 -1.77 13.84 6.56
C THR A 104 -2.27 14.93 7.52
N PRO A 105 -3.21 15.79 7.07
CA PRO A 105 -3.75 16.86 7.92
C PRO A 105 -4.47 16.32 9.17
N ARG A 106 -4.97 15.07 9.13
CA ARG A 106 -5.53 14.38 10.30
C ARG A 106 -4.48 14.00 11.33
N TYR A 107 -3.29 13.57 10.92
CA TYR A 107 -2.19 13.26 11.82
C TYR A 107 -1.61 14.53 12.44
N ALA A 108 -1.42 15.59 11.64
CA ALA A 108 -0.96 16.90 12.13
C ALA A 108 -1.92 17.51 13.18
N LEU A 109 -3.24 17.45 12.93
CA LEU A 109 -4.27 17.94 13.87
C LEU A 109 -4.39 17.10 15.15
N THR A 110 -4.25 15.77 15.06
CA THR A 110 -4.58 14.87 16.17
C THR A 110 -3.37 14.49 17.03
N MET A 111 -2.16 14.44 16.45
CA MET A 111 -0.94 14.02 17.15
C MET A 111 0.01 15.17 17.51
N ARG A 112 0.14 16.20 16.66
CA ARG A 112 1.05 17.34 16.90
C ARG A 112 0.40 18.55 17.57
N GLY A 113 -0.93 18.68 17.53
CA GLY A 113 -1.62 19.88 18.03
C GLY A 113 -1.29 21.15 17.25
N ASP A 114 -0.72 20.98 16.05
CA ASP A 114 -0.28 22.08 15.20
C ASP A 114 -1.42 22.49 14.27
N HIS A 115 -2.16 23.51 14.70
CA HIS A 115 -3.28 24.08 13.94
C HIS A 115 -2.81 24.75 12.64
N ASP A 116 -1.56 25.20 12.56
CA ASP A 116 -1.03 25.92 11.41
C ASP A 116 -0.58 24.95 10.30
N GLY A 117 0.10 23.85 10.65
CA GLY A 117 0.48 22.80 9.68
C GLY A 117 -0.72 22.14 9.00
N ALA A 118 -1.79 21.91 9.76
CA ALA A 118 -3.05 21.35 9.24
C ALA A 118 -3.73 22.25 8.22
N SER A 119 -3.73 23.57 8.44
CA SER A 119 -4.33 24.54 7.53
C SER A 119 -3.59 24.61 6.19
N ARG A 120 -2.25 24.43 6.19
CA ARG A 120 -1.42 24.42 4.98
C ARG A 120 -1.69 23.18 4.12
N THR A 121 -1.75 21.99 4.73
CA THR A 121 -2.02 20.75 3.98
C THR A 121 -3.46 20.71 3.45
N ILE A 122 -4.43 21.25 4.18
CA ILE A 122 -5.80 21.42 3.69
C ILE A 122 -5.83 22.40 2.49
N ASN A 123 -5.08 23.51 2.55
CA ASN A 123 -4.99 24.46 1.43
C ASN A 123 -4.30 23.85 0.20
N ALA A 124 -3.25 23.03 0.40
CA ALA A 124 -2.54 22.35 -0.68
C ALA A 124 -3.38 21.25 -1.36
N VAL A 125 -4.19 20.51 -0.60
CA VAL A 125 -5.03 19.41 -1.12
C VAL A 125 -6.37 19.93 -1.68
N THR A 126 -6.91 21.00 -1.13
CA THR A 126 -8.30 21.44 -1.45
C THR A 126 -8.35 22.59 -2.46
N GLY A 127 -7.25 23.35 -2.66
CA GLY A 127 -7.15 24.38 -3.71
C GLY A 127 -8.20 25.50 -3.68
N LYS A 128 -9.08 25.55 -2.66
CA LYS A 128 -10.17 26.53 -2.54
C LYS A 128 -10.22 27.10 -1.14
N ALA A 129 -9.88 28.39 -1.07
CA ALA A 129 -9.95 29.23 0.10
C ALA A 129 -11.31 29.14 0.83
N GLN A 130 -11.31 28.63 2.07
CA GLN A 130 -12.42 28.86 2.98
C GLN A 130 -12.24 30.24 3.64
N ARG A 131 -12.52 31.30 2.88
CA ARG A 131 -12.43 32.72 3.28
C ARG A 131 -13.42 33.12 4.40
N ASN A 132 -14.27 32.22 4.89
CA ASN A 132 -15.33 32.56 5.86
C ASN A 132 -15.26 31.86 7.23
N THR A 133 -14.24 31.03 7.53
CA THR A 133 -14.18 30.32 8.83
C THR A 133 -13.55 31.13 9.97
N ARG A 134 -13.08 32.35 9.71
CA ARG A 134 -12.38 33.18 10.72
C ARG A 134 -13.31 33.70 11.82
N LYS A 135 -14.64 33.76 11.59
CA LYS A 135 -15.61 34.24 12.60
C LYS A 135 -16.18 33.14 13.51
N THR A 136 -16.11 31.87 13.14
CA THR A 136 -16.65 30.78 13.99
C THR A 136 -15.59 30.14 14.89
N ALA A 137 -14.30 30.34 14.58
CA ALA A 137 -13.20 29.75 15.34
C ALA A 137 -12.87 30.49 16.65
N GLN A 138 -13.22 31.78 16.80
CA GLN A 138 -12.86 32.54 18.00
C GLN A 138 -13.81 32.33 19.19
N THR A 139 -15.05 31.89 18.98
CA THR A 139 -16.03 31.74 20.08
C THR A 139 -15.95 30.40 20.82
N SER A 140 -15.24 29.39 20.28
CA SER A 140 -15.20 28.04 20.87
C SER A 140 -13.89 27.70 21.61
N VAL A 141 -12.89 28.59 21.63
CA VAL A 141 -11.54 28.27 22.16
C VAL A 141 -11.44 28.42 23.68
N LYS A 142 -12.43 29.01 24.36
CA LYS A 142 -12.32 29.26 25.81
C LYS A 142 -12.68 28.07 26.73
N ASN A 143 -13.34 27.01 26.22
CA ASN A 143 -13.90 25.95 27.08
C ASN A 143 -13.39 24.51 26.82
N THR A 144 -12.26 24.32 26.15
CA THR A 144 -11.71 22.95 25.96
C THR A 144 -10.24 22.84 26.35
N SER A 145 -9.91 23.37 27.54
CA SER A 145 -8.73 22.91 28.29
C SER A 145 -9.08 21.65 29.08
N GLN A 146 -9.32 20.54 28.39
CA GLN A 146 -9.27 19.21 28.99
C GLN A 146 -8.19 18.40 28.28
N LYS A 147 -7.05 18.23 28.96
CA LYS A 147 -6.02 17.25 28.58
C LYS A 147 -6.71 15.89 28.35
N PRO A 148 -6.57 15.23 27.18
CA PRO A 148 -7.15 13.91 27.03
C PRO A 148 -6.34 12.95 27.90
N ALA A 149 -6.94 12.49 29.00
CA ALA A 149 -6.42 11.40 29.79
C ALA A 149 -6.22 10.18 28.86
N ARG A 150 -4.95 9.87 28.57
CA ARG A 150 -4.50 8.71 27.78
C ARG A 150 -4.94 7.42 28.48
N ARG A 151 -6.17 6.97 28.22
CA ARG A 151 -6.57 5.60 28.56
C ARG A 151 -6.23 4.72 27.35
N ARG A 152 -5.03 4.13 27.38
CA ARG A 152 -4.56 3.08 26.45
C ARG A 152 -5.50 1.88 26.57
N LYS A 153 -6.71 1.94 25.98
CA LYS A 153 -7.61 0.79 25.93
C LYS A 153 -6.87 -0.31 25.18
N SER A 154 -6.77 -1.48 25.81
CA SER A 154 -6.11 -2.65 25.24
C SER A 154 -6.69 -2.93 23.86
N TRP A 155 -5.89 -2.86 22.80
CA TRP A 155 -6.35 -2.99 21.42
C TRP A 155 -7.03 -4.35 21.20
N LEU A 156 -6.61 -5.35 21.98
CA LEU A 156 -7.22 -6.68 22.08
C LEU A 156 -8.69 -6.62 22.57
N SER A 157 -9.03 -5.75 23.52
CA SER A 157 -10.41 -5.66 24.02
C SER A 157 -11.35 -4.87 23.10
N LEU A 158 -10.81 -4.20 22.09
CA LEU A 158 -11.60 -3.62 21.00
C LEU A 158 -11.84 -4.64 19.88
N LEU A 159 -10.85 -5.48 19.58
CA LEU A 159 -10.95 -6.55 18.58
C LEU A 159 -11.85 -7.71 19.05
N LEU A 160 -11.80 -8.09 20.33
CA LEU A 160 -12.58 -9.21 20.89
C LEU A 160 -14.05 -8.89 21.18
N LYS A 161 -14.54 -7.71 20.79
CA LYS A 161 -15.96 -7.39 20.96
C LYS A 161 -16.82 -8.20 19.98
N PRO A 162 -17.92 -8.83 20.44
CA PRO A 162 -18.69 -9.81 19.68
C PRO A 162 -19.23 -9.34 18.30
N PRO A 163 -19.68 -8.09 18.08
CA PRO A 163 -20.09 -7.67 16.73
C PRO A 163 -18.89 -7.45 15.79
N TYR A 164 -17.76 -6.95 16.30
CA TYR A 164 -16.60 -6.62 15.47
C TYR A 164 -15.81 -7.86 15.06
N ILE A 165 -15.68 -8.85 15.95
CA ILE A 165 -14.98 -10.09 15.63
C ILE A 165 -15.69 -10.91 14.54
N ARG A 166 -17.03 -10.88 14.49
CA ARG A 166 -17.81 -11.54 13.43
C ARG A 166 -17.55 -10.90 12.06
N TRP A 167 -17.52 -9.57 11.99
CA TRP A 167 -17.22 -8.85 10.75
C TRP A 167 -15.77 -9.05 10.32
N LEU A 168 -14.85 -9.07 11.29
CA LEU A 168 -13.43 -9.35 11.05
C LEU A 168 -13.22 -10.77 10.51
N MET A 169 -13.82 -11.78 11.13
CA MET A 169 -13.72 -13.17 10.67
C MET A 169 -14.34 -13.36 9.28
N GLY A 170 -15.48 -12.71 9.00
CA GLY A 170 -16.11 -12.77 7.68
C GLY A 170 -15.25 -12.13 6.58
N THR A 171 -14.71 -10.94 6.84
CA THR A 171 -13.83 -10.24 5.88
C THR A 171 -12.49 -10.94 5.72
N ALA A 172 -11.85 -11.37 6.81
CA ALA A 172 -10.60 -12.12 6.78
C ALA A 172 -10.77 -13.48 6.08
N GLY A 173 -11.86 -14.19 6.35
CA GLY A 173 -12.17 -15.47 5.70
C GLY A 173 -12.41 -15.32 4.20
N CYS A 174 -13.19 -14.30 3.80
CA CYS A 174 -13.40 -14.01 2.39
C CYS A 174 -12.09 -13.67 1.67
N TRP A 175 -11.24 -12.84 2.29
CA TRP A 175 -9.96 -12.46 1.70
C TRP A 175 -8.97 -13.63 1.65
N PHE A 176 -8.93 -14.46 2.68
CA PHE A 176 -8.12 -15.67 2.75
C PHE A 176 -8.49 -16.68 1.65
N LEU A 177 -9.78 -16.97 1.45
CA LEU A 177 -10.24 -17.87 0.41
C LEU A 177 -9.95 -17.32 -0.99
N LEU A 178 -10.14 -16.02 -1.18
CA LEU A 178 -9.80 -15.33 -2.43
C LEU A 178 -8.32 -15.45 -2.74
N ASP A 179 -7.44 -15.17 -1.78
CA ASP A 179 -5.99 -15.24 -1.96
C ASP A 179 -5.51 -16.66 -2.27
N ILE A 180 -6.07 -17.69 -1.61
CA ILE A 180 -5.75 -19.09 -1.91
C ILE A 180 -6.07 -19.41 -3.37
N ALA A 181 -7.28 -19.10 -3.82
CA ALA A 181 -7.70 -19.40 -5.19
C ALA A 181 -6.89 -18.59 -6.22
N TYR A 182 -6.71 -17.30 -5.96
CA TYR A 182 -6.05 -16.38 -6.88
C TYR A 182 -4.55 -16.68 -7.03
N TYR A 183 -3.81 -16.73 -5.93
CA TYR A 183 -2.37 -17.02 -5.98
C TYR A 183 -2.09 -18.49 -6.29
N GLY A 184 -2.92 -19.42 -5.81
CA GLY A 184 -2.79 -20.84 -6.14
C GLY A 184 -2.90 -21.10 -7.64
N THR A 185 -3.89 -20.49 -8.31
CA THR A 185 -4.04 -20.58 -9.76
C THR A 185 -2.89 -19.89 -10.48
N THR A 186 -2.50 -18.69 -10.04
CA THR A 186 -1.43 -17.91 -10.70
C THR A 186 -0.08 -18.62 -10.66
N ILE A 187 0.30 -19.20 -9.52
CA ILE A 187 1.57 -19.94 -9.36
C ILE A 187 1.56 -21.26 -10.12
N SER A 188 0.40 -21.93 -10.18
CA SER A 188 0.26 -23.23 -10.84
C SER A 188 0.06 -23.12 -12.34
N SER A 189 -0.32 -21.95 -12.87
CA SER A 189 -0.61 -21.76 -14.30
C SER A 189 0.53 -22.20 -15.23
N PRO A 190 1.81 -21.86 -14.99
CA PRO A 190 2.90 -22.33 -15.84
C PRO A 190 3.10 -23.85 -15.79
N LEU A 191 2.88 -24.48 -14.62
CA LEU A 191 2.99 -25.93 -14.44
C LEU A 191 1.88 -26.66 -15.20
N VAL A 192 0.65 -26.15 -15.12
CA VAL A 192 -0.51 -26.69 -15.84
C VAL A 192 -0.32 -26.54 -17.35
N LEU A 193 0.13 -25.38 -17.83
CA LEU A 193 0.41 -25.14 -19.25
C LEU A 193 1.52 -26.06 -19.78
N LYS A 194 2.57 -26.30 -18.99
CA LYS A 194 3.63 -27.25 -19.34
C LYS A 194 3.12 -28.70 -19.39
N ALA A 195 2.20 -29.07 -18.51
CA ALA A 195 1.58 -30.39 -18.51
C ALA A 195 0.63 -30.60 -19.70
N LEU A 196 -0.03 -29.54 -20.17
CA LEU A 196 -0.93 -29.59 -21.32
C LEU A 196 -0.20 -29.55 -22.67
N ASN A 197 0.99 -28.95 -22.72
CA ASN A 197 1.80 -28.79 -23.93
C ASN A 197 3.07 -29.65 -23.83
N SER A 198 2.91 -30.97 -23.69
CA SER A 198 4.00 -31.94 -23.45
C SER A 198 4.81 -32.32 -24.70
N HIS A 199 4.95 -31.39 -25.65
CA HIS A 199 5.82 -31.52 -26.82
C HIS A 199 6.96 -30.50 -26.76
#